data_AF-A0A142XWF3-F1
#
_entry.id   AF-A0A142XWF3-F1
#
_cell.length_a   1.000
_cell.length_b   1.000
_cell.length_c   1.000
_cell.angle_alpha   90.00
_cell.angle_beta   90.00
_cell.angle_gamma   90.00
#
_symmetry.space_group_name_H-M   'P 1'
#
loop_
_entity.id
_entity.type
_entity.pdbx_description
1 polymer ?
#
loop_
_entity_poly.entity_id
_entity_poly.type
_entity_poly.pdbx_seq_one_letter_code
_entity_poly.pdbx_strand_id
1 'polypeptide(L)'
;MTESTAQLLAHITIHETIDDVAAKLVACNEDGSLSFGYSATSVGECDPEQLSAGTDFRDYILEGFVKYRLQMVPVENCSLLKVSGYGSNRDYAIVSAIKHYLHAASVVRYDVAILE
;
A
#
# COMPACT_ATOMS: atom_id res chain seq x y z
N MET A 1 22.19 -6.08 -11.94
CA MET A 1 20.73 -6.17 -12.11
C MET A 1 20.19 -4.80 -11.79
N THR A 2 19.64 -4.08 -12.77
CA THR A 2 18.93 -2.82 -12.53
C THR A 2 17.70 -3.13 -11.69
N GLU A 3 17.59 -2.55 -10.49
CA GLU A 3 16.33 -2.62 -9.75
C GLU A 3 15.24 -2.01 -10.64
N SER A 4 14.21 -2.80 -10.94
CA SER A 4 13.04 -2.30 -11.66
C SER A 4 12.47 -1.13 -10.85
N THR A 5 12.29 0.03 -11.47
CA THR A 5 11.72 1.19 -10.79
C THR A 5 10.21 0.98 -10.65
N ALA A 6 9.65 1.24 -9.47
CA ALA A 6 8.22 1.12 -9.26
C ALA A 6 7.46 2.11 -10.16
N GLN A 7 6.47 1.63 -10.90
CA GLN A 7 5.61 2.43 -11.76
C GLN A 7 4.27 2.66 -11.07
N LEU A 8 3.83 3.92 -11.03
CA LEU A 8 2.59 4.31 -10.38
C LEU A 8 1.38 3.70 -11.11
N LEU A 9 0.55 2.97 -10.36
CA LEU A 9 -0.66 2.30 -10.88
C LEU A 9 -1.93 3.07 -10.52
N ALA A 10 -1.97 3.67 -9.33
CA ALA A 10 -3.15 4.39 -8.85
C ALA A 10 -2.83 5.41 -7.77
N HIS A 11 -3.69 6.41 -7.70
CA HIS A 11 -3.88 7.27 -6.54
C HIS A 11 -5.19 6.89 -5.86
N ILE A 12 -5.14 6.69 -4.55
CA ILE A 12 -6.31 6.49 -3.70
C ILE A 12 -6.35 7.62 -2.69
N THR A 13 -7.33 8.52 -2.83
CA THR A 13 -7.58 9.58 -1.84
C THR A 13 -8.50 9.01 -0.78
N ILE A 14 -8.03 8.89 0.45
CA ILE A 14 -8.78 8.40 1.59
C ILE A 14 -9.23 9.60 2.42
N HIS A 15 -10.53 9.70 2.70
CA HIS A 15 -11.15 10.82 3.44
C HIS A 15 -10.99 10.66 4.96
N GLU A 16 -9.80 10.28 5.39
CA GLU A 16 -9.36 10.10 6.77
C GLU A 16 -7.90 10.52 6.90
N THR A 17 -7.48 10.92 8.10
CA THR A 17 -6.10 11.33 8.35
C THR A 17 -5.13 10.18 8.17
N ILE A 18 -3.85 10.48 7.88
CA ILE A 18 -2.83 9.45 7.73
C ILE A 18 -2.68 8.60 9.00
N ASP A 19 -2.81 9.20 10.18
CA ASP A 19 -2.69 8.52 11.47
C ASP A 19 -3.84 7.54 11.68
N ASP A 20 -5.08 7.96 11.37
CA ASP A 20 -6.27 7.09 11.48
C ASP A 20 -6.18 5.89 10.52
N VAL A 21 -5.72 6.13 9.30
CA VAL A 21 -5.57 5.08 8.27
C VAL A 21 -4.43 4.13 8.62
N ALA A 22 -3.28 4.66 9.05
CA ALA A 22 -2.14 3.86 9.47
C ALA A 22 -2.51 2.94 10.64
N ALA A 23 -3.19 3.47 11.65
CA ALA A 23 -3.63 2.69 12.81
C ALA A 23 -4.57 1.52 12.46
N LYS A 24 -5.30 1.61 11.33
CA LYS A 24 -6.22 0.57 10.86
C LYS A 24 -5.59 -0.46 9.93
N LEU A 25 -4.60 -0.06 9.13
CA LEU A 25 -4.06 -0.88 8.04
C LEU A 25 -2.65 -1.40 8.28
N VAL A 26 -1.89 -0.77 9.16
CA VAL A 26 -0.46 -1.02 9.34
C VAL A 26 -0.21 -1.53 10.75
N ALA A 27 0.54 -2.62 10.85
CA ALA A 27 1.02 -3.13 12.12
C ALA A 27 2.52 -3.42 12.05
N CYS A 28 3.24 -3.17 13.15
CA CYS A 28 4.64 -3.55 13.29
C CYS A 28 4.71 -4.98 13.85
N ASN A 29 5.40 -5.87 13.15
CA ASN A 29 5.59 -7.26 13.55
C ASN A 29 6.78 -7.39 14.52
N GLU A 30 6.86 -8.53 15.23
CA GLU A 30 7.95 -8.81 16.18
C GLU A 30 9.34 -8.86 15.53
N ASP A 31 9.41 -9.25 14.26
CA ASP A 31 10.64 -9.27 13.46
C ASP A 31 11.04 -7.88 12.95
N GLY A 32 10.29 -6.86 13.32
CA GLY A 32 10.49 -5.49 12.88
C GLY A 32 10.04 -5.25 11.45
N SER A 33 9.22 -6.08 10.82
CA SER A 33 8.58 -5.76 9.53
C SER A 33 7.23 -5.06 9.70
N LEU A 34 6.72 -4.41 8.66
CA LEU A 34 5.36 -3.88 8.61
C LEU A 34 4.43 -4.88 7.94
N SER A 35 3.30 -5.17 8.57
CA SER A 35 2.15 -5.80 7.94
C SER A 35 1.24 -4.73 7.35
N PHE A 36 0.70 -4.99 6.15
CA PHE A 36 -0.35 -4.17 5.53
C PHE A 36 -1.52 -5.03 5.07
N GLY A 37 -2.74 -4.67 5.48
CA GLY A 37 -3.93 -5.45 5.13
C GLY A 37 -3.90 -6.86 5.70
N TYR A 38 -4.06 -7.88 4.85
CA TYR A 38 -4.15 -9.29 5.29
C TYR A 38 -2.82 -10.05 5.25
N SER A 39 -2.08 -9.96 4.14
CA SER A 39 -0.92 -10.83 3.88
C SER A 39 0.32 -10.09 3.39
N ALA A 40 0.25 -8.76 3.25
CA ALA A 40 1.38 -8.00 2.76
C ALA A 40 2.39 -7.74 3.89
N THR A 41 3.66 -7.98 3.61
CA THR A 41 4.78 -7.73 4.54
C THR A 41 5.83 -6.85 3.88
N SER A 42 6.36 -5.85 4.61
CA SER A 42 7.37 -4.95 4.07
C SER A 42 8.68 -5.67 3.74
N VAL A 43 9.37 -5.17 2.73
CA VAL A 43 10.75 -5.52 2.40
C VAL A 43 11.67 -4.54 3.13
N GLY A 44 11.81 -4.70 4.45
CA GLY A 44 12.61 -3.82 5.30
C GLY A 44 12.02 -3.62 6.69
N GLU A 45 12.78 -2.92 7.54
CA GLU A 45 12.42 -2.64 8.93
C GLU A 45 11.22 -1.69 9.07
N CYS A 46 10.60 -1.73 10.23
CA CYS A 46 9.40 -1.04 10.64
C CYS A 46 9.77 0.38 11.04
N ASP A 47 9.58 1.29 10.10
CA ASP A 47 9.72 2.72 10.33
C ASP A 47 8.48 3.43 9.75
N PRO A 48 7.63 4.03 10.60
CA PRO A 48 6.47 4.79 10.17
C PRO A 48 6.80 5.93 9.19
N GLU A 49 7.99 6.52 9.28
CA GLU A 49 8.42 7.58 8.35
C GLU A 49 8.65 7.04 6.94
N GLN A 50 9.01 5.74 6.80
CA GLN A 50 9.20 5.11 5.49
C GLN A 50 7.91 5.02 4.69
N LEU A 51 6.75 4.95 5.33
CA LEU A 51 5.46 4.90 4.63
C LEU A 51 5.22 6.20 3.85
N SER A 52 5.73 7.32 4.35
CA SER A 52 5.69 8.62 3.66
C SER A 52 6.74 8.74 2.54
N ALA A 53 7.88 8.05 2.66
CA ALA A 53 8.92 7.97 1.64
C ALA A 53 8.62 6.92 0.55
N GLY A 54 7.76 5.94 0.86
CA GLY A 54 7.42 4.80 0.02
C GLY A 54 8.05 3.50 0.55
N THR A 55 7.20 2.54 0.94
CA THR A 55 7.60 1.23 1.45
C THR A 55 7.26 0.14 0.45
N ASP A 56 8.21 -0.75 0.20
CA ASP A 56 7.99 -1.94 -0.62
C ASP A 56 7.33 -3.05 0.20
N PHE A 57 6.30 -3.65 -0.34
CA PHE A 57 5.61 -4.81 0.23
C PHE A 57 5.71 -6.01 -0.70
N ARG A 58 5.76 -7.20 -0.10
CA ARG A 58 5.49 -8.48 -0.75
C ARG A 58 4.16 -9.01 -0.25
N ASP A 59 3.29 -9.39 -1.17
CA ASP A 59 1.95 -9.87 -0.84
C ASP A 59 1.60 -11.09 -1.71
N TYR A 60 0.66 -11.89 -1.25
CA TYR A 60 0.16 -13.06 -1.96
C TYR A 60 -1.22 -12.76 -2.57
N ILE A 61 -1.25 -12.42 -3.86
CA ILE A 61 -2.43 -11.97 -4.59
C ILE A 61 -2.69 -12.92 -5.77
N LEU A 62 -3.93 -13.43 -5.90
CA LEU A 62 -4.35 -14.35 -6.96
C LEU A 62 -3.36 -15.51 -7.16
N GLU A 63 -3.14 -16.26 -6.08
CA GLU A 63 -2.29 -17.46 -6.03
C GLU A 63 -0.81 -17.22 -6.39
N GLY A 64 -0.30 -15.99 -6.22
CA GLY A 64 1.11 -15.68 -6.47
C GLY A 64 1.65 -14.52 -5.65
N PHE A 65 2.96 -14.55 -5.40
CA PHE A 65 3.64 -13.44 -4.76
C PHE A 65 3.84 -12.27 -5.72
N VAL A 66 3.47 -11.08 -5.28
CA VAL A 66 3.70 -9.82 -5.98
C VAL A 66 4.49 -8.87 -5.09
N LYS A 67 5.30 -8.01 -5.72
CA LYS A 67 5.96 -6.91 -5.04
C LYS A 67 5.32 -5.61 -5.52
N TYR A 68 5.01 -4.71 -4.60
CA TYR A 68 4.51 -3.37 -4.91
C TYR A 68 5.03 -2.35 -3.90
N ARG A 69 4.91 -1.06 -4.21
CA ARG A 69 5.27 0.04 -3.31
C ARG A 69 4.03 0.82 -2.93
N LEU A 70 3.90 1.09 -1.63
CA LEU A 70 2.90 2.01 -1.08
C LEU A 70 3.59 3.24 -0.57
N GLN A 71 3.07 4.41 -0.93
CA GLN A 71 3.47 5.69 -0.34
C GLN A 71 2.22 6.40 0.18
N MET A 72 2.19 6.76 1.45
CA MET A 72 1.08 7.46 2.05
C MET A 72 1.49 8.89 2.42
N VAL A 73 0.78 9.88 1.88
CA VAL A 73 1.10 11.31 2.04
C VAL A 73 -0.09 12.01 2.68
N PRO A 74 0.12 12.83 3.73
CA PRO A 74 -0.96 13.63 4.31
C PRO A 74 -1.42 14.72 3.33
N VAL A 75 -2.74 14.92 3.21
CA VAL A 75 -3.36 15.97 2.39
C VAL A 75 -4.48 16.63 3.19
N GLU A 76 -4.20 17.74 3.86
CA GLU A 76 -5.15 18.42 4.76
C GLU A 76 -5.83 17.44 5.75
N ASN A 77 -7.15 17.23 5.62
CA ASN A 77 -7.95 16.31 6.44
C ASN A 77 -8.10 14.91 5.80
N CYS A 78 -7.31 14.61 4.78
CA CYS A 78 -7.31 13.37 4.01
C CYS A 78 -5.90 12.77 3.97
N SER A 79 -5.80 11.58 3.39
CA SER A 79 -4.53 10.93 3.06
C SER A 79 -4.54 10.47 1.60
N LEU A 80 -3.40 10.59 0.95
CA LEU A 80 -3.18 10.11 -0.41
C LEU A 80 -2.32 8.86 -0.36
N LEU A 81 -2.91 7.72 -0.71
CA LEU A 81 -2.21 6.46 -0.88
C LEU A 81 -1.84 6.29 -2.35
N LYS A 82 -0.55 6.32 -2.65
CA LYS A 82 -0.01 6.00 -3.97
C LYS A 82 0.35 4.53 -4.02
N VAL A 83 -0.12 3.84 -5.05
CA VAL A 83 0.10 2.41 -5.28
C VAL A 83 0.94 2.24 -6.52
N SER A 84 2.12 1.62 -6.41
CA SER A 84 3.04 1.42 -7.54
C SER A 84 3.41 -0.05 -7.71
N GLY A 85 3.45 -0.54 -8.94
CA GLY A 85 3.84 -1.90 -9.31
C GLY A 85 5.27 -1.98 -9.83
N TYR A 86 5.80 -3.19 -9.96
CA TYR A 86 7.16 -3.43 -10.45
C TYR A 86 7.20 -4.03 -11.86
N GLY A 87 6.07 -4.05 -12.56
CA GLY A 87 5.91 -4.63 -13.89
C GLY A 87 5.65 -6.14 -13.87
N SER A 88 5.00 -6.66 -12.82
CA SER A 88 4.64 -8.08 -12.78
C SER A 88 3.41 -8.37 -13.64
N ASN A 89 3.25 -9.62 -14.07
CA ASN A 89 2.05 -10.06 -14.79
C ASN A 89 0.77 -10.04 -13.93
N ARG A 90 0.86 -9.63 -12.66
CA ARG A 90 -0.24 -9.53 -11.69
C ARG A 90 -0.47 -8.10 -11.19
N ASP A 91 0.23 -7.10 -11.75
CA ASP A 91 0.10 -5.72 -11.27
C ASP A 91 -1.35 -5.19 -11.37
N TYR A 92 -2.09 -5.69 -12.38
CA TYR A 92 -3.51 -5.41 -12.56
C TYR A 92 -4.38 -5.77 -11.34
N ALA A 93 -3.95 -6.71 -10.49
CA ALA A 93 -4.70 -7.19 -9.34
C ALA A 93 -4.39 -6.40 -8.06
N ILE A 94 -3.28 -5.64 -8.02
CA ILE A 94 -2.81 -4.95 -6.81
C ILE A 94 -3.88 -3.97 -6.33
N VAL A 95 -4.35 -3.07 -7.20
CA VAL A 95 -5.32 -2.02 -6.82
C VAL A 95 -6.61 -2.63 -6.27
N SER A 96 -7.07 -3.74 -6.82
CA SER A 96 -8.25 -4.47 -6.33
C SER A 96 -8.02 -5.08 -4.94
N ALA A 97 -6.84 -5.63 -4.67
CA ALA A 97 -6.49 -6.12 -3.34
C ALA A 97 -6.41 -4.97 -2.32
N ILE A 98 -5.79 -3.84 -2.68
CA ILE A 98 -5.73 -2.66 -1.80
C ILE A 98 -7.15 -2.17 -1.45
N LYS A 99 -8.07 -2.09 -2.43
CA LYS A 99 -9.48 -1.76 -2.16
C LYS A 99 -10.14 -2.72 -1.18
N HIS A 100 -9.86 -4.02 -1.32
CA HIS A 100 -10.35 -5.03 -0.39
C HIS A 100 -9.81 -4.82 1.03
N TYR A 101 -8.53 -4.49 1.18
CA TYR A 101 -7.90 -4.22 2.48
C TYR A 101 -8.48 -2.97 3.14
N LEU A 102 -8.69 -1.89 2.38
CA LEU A 102 -9.36 -0.68 2.86
C LEU A 102 -10.77 -1.00 3.40
N HIS A 103 -11.55 -1.75 2.63
CA HIS A 103 -12.89 -2.16 3.05
C HIS A 103 -12.86 -3.03 4.32
N ALA A 104 -11.96 -4.01 4.39
CA ALA A 104 -11.80 -4.88 5.56
C ALA A 104 -11.41 -4.10 6.82
N ALA A 105 -10.59 -3.05 6.66
CA ALA A 105 -10.18 -2.15 7.73
C ALA A 105 -11.24 -1.08 8.07
N SER A 106 -12.45 -1.18 7.51
CA SER A 106 -13.54 -0.20 7.69
C SER A 106 -13.20 1.22 7.19
N VAL A 107 -12.26 1.33 6.25
CA VAL A 107 -11.94 2.57 5.52
C VAL A 107 -12.79 2.59 4.25
N VAL A 108 -13.97 3.20 4.33
CA VAL A 108 -15.01 3.09 3.28
C VAL A 108 -15.22 4.37 2.46
N ARG A 109 -14.61 5.48 2.87
CA ARG A 109 -14.68 6.75 2.13
C ARG A 109 -13.34 7.00 1.45
N TYR A 110 -13.26 6.62 0.18
CA TYR A 110 -12.10 6.90 -0.65
C TYR A 110 -12.47 7.04 -2.13
N ASP A 111 -11.68 7.83 -2.86
CA ASP A 111 -11.74 7.99 -4.31
C ASP A 111 -10.52 7.34 -4.96
N VAL A 112 -10.68 6.76 -6.15
CA VAL A 112 -9.59 6.06 -6.84
C VAL A 112 -9.42 6.61 -8.25
N ALA A 113 -8.20 7.05 -8.56
CA ALA A 113 -7.76 7.38 -9.90
C ALA A 113 -6.73 6.34 -10.36
N ILE A 114 -7.14 5.47 -11.29
CA ILE A 114 -6.26 4.48 -11.93
C ILE A 114 -5.48 5.19 -13.04
N LEU A 115 -4.18 4.91 -13.14
CA LEU A 115 -3.33 5.43 -14.20
C LEU A 115 -3.06 4.31 -15.20
N GLU A 116 -3.38 4.58 -16.47
CA GLU A 116 -3.12 3.70 -17.62
C GLU A 116 -1.72 3.88 -18.20
#